data_AF-E5YAN8-F1
#
_entry.id   AF-E5YAN8-F1
#
_cell.length_a   1.000
_cell.length_b   1.000
_cell.length_c   1.000
_cell.angle_alpha   90.00
_cell.angle_beta   90.00
_cell.angle_gamma   90.00
#
_symmetry.space_group_name_H-M   'P 1'
#
loop_
_entity.id
_entity.type
_entity.pdbx_description
1 polymer ?
#
loop_
_entity_poly.entity_id
_entity_poly.type
_entity_poly.pdbx_seq_one_letter_code
_entity_poly.pdbx_strand_id
1 'polypeptide(L)'
;MEMPQIFENKEFGKIRVVEHSGTPWFVGKDVCDCLEIGNSRDAAASLDDDEKGVALIDTPGGKQEMSIISEPGLYFLVLRSRKPEAKAFKRWIVHEVLPAIRKHGGYLTPKKLEEALLNPDVLIRLATQLKEEREARVQAEARVAILSHVRKTYTTTEIAKELGMRSAVALNRLLCERHIQFKQNGTYVLYAEYAEHGYVHIKQEILENDKIVYHRRWTQLGREWLLDMLG
;
A
#
# COMPACT_ATOMS: atom_id res chain seq x y z
N MET A 1 -15.90 -5.90 9.04
CA MET A 1 -16.75 -5.48 7.91
C MET A 1 -16.81 -3.98 7.96
N GLU A 2 -16.05 -3.30 7.09
CA GLU A 2 -16.14 -1.85 6.97
C GLU A 2 -17.08 -1.54 5.81
N MET A 3 -18.18 -0.86 6.12
CA MET A 3 -19.08 -0.32 5.10
C MET A 3 -18.35 0.77 4.32
N PRO A 4 -18.53 0.86 2.99
CA PRO A 4 -17.96 1.95 2.21
C PRO A 4 -18.48 3.29 2.75
N GLN A 5 -17.57 4.23 3.02
CA GLN A 5 -17.95 5.58 3.41
C GLN A 5 -18.62 6.26 2.20
N ILE A 6 -19.72 6.98 2.41
CA ILE A 6 -20.42 7.67 1.32
C ILE A 6 -19.98 9.13 1.33
N PHE A 7 -19.37 9.57 0.24
CA PHE A 7 -19.14 10.99 0.00
C PHE A 7 -20.40 11.58 -0.62
N GLU A 8 -21.04 12.50 0.10
CA GLU A 8 -22.25 13.19 -0.37
C GLU A 8 -21.92 14.64 -0.69
N ASN A 9 -22.10 15.01 -1.95
CA ASN A 9 -21.96 16.39 -2.43
C ASN A 9 -23.28 16.82 -3.06
N LYS A 10 -23.77 18.02 -2.72
CA LYS A 10 -25.06 18.53 -3.23
C LYS A 10 -25.12 18.65 -4.75
N GLU A 11 -23.98 18.83 -5.42
CA GLU A 11 -23.87 19.00 -6.88
C GLU A 11 -23.53 17.69 -7.61
N PHE A 12 -22.85 16.77 -6.92
CA PHE A 12 -22.32 15.53 -7.51
C PHE A 12 -22.99 14.25 -6.96
N GLY A 13 -23.97 14.37 -6.05
CA GLY A 13 -24.71 13.24 -5.51
C GLY A 13 -23.90 12.40 -4.52
N LYS A 14 -24.21 11.10 -4.46
CA LYS A 14 -23.61 10.14 -3.52
C LYS A 14 -22.64 9.24 -4.25
N ILE A 15 -21.38 9.29 -3.85
CA ILE A 15 -20.31 8.43 -4.37
C ILE A 15 -19.84 7.52 -3.24
N ARG A 16 -19.85 6.22 -3.46
CA ARG A 16 -19.28 5.26 -2.51
C ARG A 16 -17.74 5.34 -2.54
N VAL A 17 -17.15 5.31 -1.36
CA VAL A 17 -15.71 5.35 -1.12
C VAL A 17 -15.28 4.07 -0.44
N VAL A 18 -14.20 3.47 -0.92
CA VAL A 18 -13.55 2.31 -0.34
C VAL A 18 -12.12 2.66 0.05
N GLU A 19 -11.63 2.08 1.13
CA GLU A 19 -10.21 2.17 1.45
C GLU A 19 -9.43 1.20 0.56
N HIS A 20 -8.48 1.73 -0.21
CA HIS A 20 -7.59 0.95 -1.05
C HIS A 20 -6.16 1.45 -0.87
N SER A 21 -5.26 0.55 -0.45
CA SER A 21 -3.86 0.86 -0.18
C SER A 21 -3.64 2.03 0.80
N GLY A 22 -4.50 2.15 1.81
CA GLY A 22 -4.43 3.21 2.84
C GLY A 22 -4.89 4.59 2.34
N THR A 23 -5.54 4.66 1.19
CA THR A 23 -6.09 5.90 0.62
C THR A 23 -7.56 5.69 0.22
N PRO A 24 -8.39 6.75 0.26
CA PRO A 24 -9.77 6.67 -0.20
C PRO A 24 -9.82 6.57 -1.73
N TRP A 25 -10.56 5.59 -2.23
CA TRP A 25 -10.85 5.39 -3.65
C TRP A 25 -12.35 5.39 -3.89
N PHE A 26 -12.77 5.90 -5.04
CA PHE A 26 -14.17 6.13 -5.38
C PHE A 26 -14.69 5.03 -6.29
N VAL A 27 -15.92 4.55 -6.08
CA VAL A 27 -16.52 3.56 -6.97
C VAL A 27 -16.74 4.16 -8.35
N GLY A 28 -16.07 3.61 -9.37
CA GLY A 28 -16.02 4.18 -10.70
C GLY A 28 -17.39 4.27 -11.38
N LYS A 29 -18.30 3.33 -11.08
CA LYS A 29 -19.68 3.40 -11.56
C LYS A 29 -20.40 4.66 -11.06
N ASP A 30 -20.33 4.92 -9.75
CA ASP A 30 -20.98 6.07 -9.12
C ASP A 30 -20.41 7.39 -9.66
N VAL A 31 -19.09 7.42 -9.90
CA VAL A 31 -18.40 8.57 -10.53
C VAL A 31 -18.89 8.78 -11.97
N CYS A 32 -19.01 7.72 -12.77
CA CYS A 32 -19.50 7.82 -14.14
C CYS A 32 -20.96 8.27 -14.19
N ASP A 33 -21.82 7.71 -13.33
CA ASP A 33 -23.23 8.09 -13.22
C ASP A 33 -23.37 9.56 -12.82
N CYS A 34 -22.57 10.01 -11.85
CA CYS A 34 -22.49 11.40 -11.41
C CYS A 34 -22.09 12.36 -12.54
N LEU A 35 -21.07 11.99 -13.33
CA LEU A 35 -20.52 12.82 -14.40
C LEU A 35 -21.24 12.64 -15.74
N GLU A 36 -22.30 11.83 -15.79
CA GLU A 36 -23.05 11.46 -16.99
C GLU A 36 -22.16 10.86 -18.09
N ILE A 37 -21.18 10.08 -17.67
CA ILE A 37 -20.28 9.35 -18.56
C ILE A 37 -20.93 8.01 -18.92
N GLY A 38 -21.49 7.93 -20.12
CA GLY A 38 -22.29 6.78 -20.55
C GLY A 38 -21.54 5.45 -20.64
N ASN A 39 -20.21 5.46 -20.81
CA ASN A 39 -19.40 4.24 -20.85
C ASN A 39 -18.31 4.27 -19.78
N SER A 40 -18.56 3.58 -18.67
CA SER A 40 -17.61 3.47 -17.55
C SER A 40 -16.32 2.72 -17.92
N ARG A 41 -16.34 1.81 -18.91
CA ARG A 41 -15.13 1.14 -19.37
C ARG A 41 -14.21 2.10 -20.12
N ASP A 42 -14.77 2.94 -20.98
CA ASP A 42 -13.98 3.95 -21.69
C ASP A 42 -13.40 4.98 -20.72
N ALA A 43 -14.18 5.36 -19.69
CA ALA A 43 -13.72 6.23 -18.63
C ALA A 43 -12.51 5.64 -17.90
N ALA A 44 -12.62 4.38 -17.45
CA ALA A 44 -11.53 3.68 -16.77
C ALA A 44 -10.33 3.43 -17.70
N ALA A 45 -10.55 3.13 -18.98
CA ALA A 45 -9.47 2.94 -19.96
C ALA A 45 -8.70 4.23 -20.24
N SER A 46 -9.30 5.41 -20.00
CA SER A 46 -8.65 6.70 -20.17
C SER A 46 -7.77 7.13 -19.00
N LEU A 47 -7.78 6.37 -17.91
CA LEU A 47 -7.00 6.60 -16.69
C LEU A 47 -5.70 5.79 -16.71
N ASP A 48 -4.67 6.33 -16.06
CA ASP A 48 -3.40 5.62 -15.86
C ASP A 48 -3.57 4.47 -14.86
N ASP A 49 -2.60 3.55 -14.82
CA ASP A 49 -2.70 2.32 -14.03
C ASP A 49 -2.66 2.57 -12.51
N ASP A 50 -2.08 3.68 -12.07
CA ASP A 50 -2.12 4.16 -10.68
C ASP A 50 -3.42 4.90 -10.34
N GLU A 51 -4.22 5.24 -11.36
CA GLU A 51 -5.46 6.01 -11.19
C GLU A 51 -6.74 5.15 -11.15
N LYS A 52 -6.62 3.87 -11.52
CA LYS A 52 -7.75 2.92 -11.63
C LYS A 52 -7.42 1.59 -10.98
N GLY A 53 -8.45 0.88 -10.53
CA GLY A 53 -8.29 -0.39 -9.84
C GLY A 53 -9.60 -1.18 -9.76
N VAL A 54 -9.52 -2.32 -9.07
CA VAL A 54 -10.67 -3.19 -8.79
C VAL A 54 -10.69 -3.50 -7.30
N ALA A 55 -11.86 -3.35 -6.67
CA ALA A 55 -12.07 -3.75 -5.29
C ALA A 55 -13.33 -4.62 -5.16
N LEU A 56 -13.30 -5.54 -4.20
CA LEU A 56 -14.45 -6.34 -3.82
C LEU A 56 -15.35 -5.53 -2.90
N ILE A 57 -16.56 -5.22 -3.36
CA ILE A 57 -17.51 -4.36 -2.66
C ILE A 57 -18.76 -5.16 -2.32
N ASP A 58 -19.23 -5.03 -1.08
CA ASP A 58 -20.52 -5.56 -0.66
C ASP A 58 -21.64 -4.73 -1.30
N THR A 59 -22.41 -5.33 -2.20
CA THR A 59 -23.63 -4.73 -2.78
C THR A 59 -24.87 -5.49 -2.31
N PRO A 60 -26.09 -4.97 -2.52
CA PRO A 60 -27.31 -5.71 -2.21
C PRO A 60 -27.41 -7.08 -2.90
N GLY A 61 -26.68 -7.28 -4.01
CA GLY A 61 -26.57 -8.56 -4.72
C GLY A 61 -25.44 -9.47 -4.23
N GLY A 62 -24.76 -9.12 -3.14
CA GLY A 62 -23.59 -9.84 -2.61
C GLY A 62 -22.27 -9.16 -2.94
N LYS A 63 -21.16 -9.85 -2.68
CA LYS A 63 -19.80 -9.36 -2.96
C LYS A 63 -19.55 -9.34 -4.46
N GLN A 64 -19.23 -8.16 -4.99
CA GLN A 64 -18.98 -7.96 -6.42
C GLN A 64 -17.67 -7.21 -6.61
N GLU A 65 -16.89 -7.62 -7.60
CA GLU A 65 -15.73 -6.86 -8.05
C GLU A 65 -16.21 -5.65 -8.84
N MET A 66 -15.83 -4.46 -8.36
CA MET A 66 -16.20 -3.19 -8.96
C MET A 66 -14.95 -2.38 -9.29
N SER A 67 -15.00 -1.66 -10.41
CA SER A 67 -13.97 -0.68 -10.74
C SER A 67 -13.98 0.45 -9.72
N ILE A 68 -12.80 0.83 -9.27
CA ILE A 68 -12.55 1.95 -8.38
C ILE A 68 -11.56 2.91 -9.02
N ILE A 69 -11.65 4.18 -8.65
CA ILE A 69 -10.90 5.29 -9.22
C ILE A 69 -10.26 6.05 -8.06
N SER A 70 -8.97 6.33 -8.17
CA SER A 70 -8.25 7.14 -7.18
C SER A 70 -8.72 8.60 -7.19
N GLU A 71 -8.30 9.41 -6.22
CA GLU A 71 -8.58 10.84 -6.21
C GLU A 71 -7.99 11.60 -7.44
N PRO A 72 -6.72 11.37 -7.85
CA PRO A 72 -6.20 11.92 -9.10
C PRO A 72 -7.05 11.55 -10.34
N GLY A 73 -7.43 10.27 -10.45
CA GLY A 73 -8.27 9.80 -11.56
C GLY A 73 -9.66 10.43 -11.56
N LEU A 74 -10.25 10.65 -10.39
CA LEU A 74 -11.52 11.39 -10.25
C LEU A 74 -11.35 12.81 -10.81
N TYR A 75 -10.30 13.53 -10.41
CA TYR A 75 -10.06 14.89 -10.91
C TYR A 75 -9.81 14.92 -12.41
N PHE A 76 -9.10 13.94 -12.97
CA PHE A 76 -8.91 13.81 -14.40
C PHE A 76 -10.25 13.72 -15.14
N LEU A 77 -11.17 12.88 -14.67
CA LEU A 77 -12.51 12.74 -15.26
C LEU A 77 -13.35 14.02 -15.12
N VAL A 78 -13.33 14.67 -13.95
CA VAL A 78 -14.05 15.93 -13.73
C VAL A 78 -13.54 17.02 -14.68
N LEU A 79 -12.23 17.15 -14.86
CA LEU A 79 -11.62 18.19 -15.72
C LEU A 79 -11.94 18.02 -17.22
N ARG A 80 -12.26 16.79 -17.66
CA ARG A 80 -12.70 16.46 -19.03
C ARG A 80 -14.21 16.51 -19.21
N SER A 81 -14.98 16.47 -18.13
CA SER A 81 -16.44 16.44 -18.19
C SER A 81 -17.02 17.70 -18.83
N ARG A 82 -18.12 17.52 -19.57
CA ARG A 82 -18.89 18.61 -20.20
C ARG A 82 -20.03 19.11 -19.32
N LYS A 83 -20.27 18.44 -18.19
CA LYS A 83 -21.36 18.72 -17.26
C LYS A 83 -21.21 20.13 -16.63
N PRO A 84 -22.30 20.93 -16.49
CA PRO A 84 -22.21 22.29 -15.94
C PRO A 84 -21.54 22.38 -14.57
N GLU A 85 -21.83 21.45 -13.66
CA GLU A 85 -21.27 21.37 -12.31
C GLU A 85 -19.76 21.09 -12.37
N ALA A 86 -19.34 20.16 -13.24
CA ALA A 86 -17.91 19.88 -13.46
C ALA A 86 -17.18 21.08 -14.08
N LYS A 87 -17.84 21.85 -14.97
CA LYS A 87 -17.31 23.11 -15.50
C LYS A 87 -17.17 24.17 -14.41
N ALA A 88 -18.13 24.27 -13.49
CA ALA A 88 -18.05 25.20 -12.36
C ALA A 88 -16.87 24.86 -11.45
N PHE A 89 -16.70 23.58 -11.09
CA PHE A 89 -15.56 23.11 -10.31
C PHE A 89 -14.22 23.38 -11.02
N LYS A 90 -14.12 23.05 -12.31
CA LYS A 90 -12.94 23.35 -13.14
C LYS A 90 -12.63 24.85 -13.16
N ARG A 91 -13.66 25.69 -13.30
CA ARG A 91 -13.50 27.15 -13.31
C ARG A 91 -13.00 27.66 -11.96
N TRP A 92 -13.54 27.16 -10.86
CA TRP A 92 -13.07 27.48 -9.51
C TRP A 92 -11.59 27.11 -9.33
N ILE A 93 -11.16 25.90 -9.75
CA ILE A 93 -9.75 25.50 -9.70
C ILE A 93 -8.86 26.47 -10.49
N VAL A 94 -9.22 26.74 -11.76
CA VAL A 94 -8.36 27.49 -12.69
C VAL A 94 -8.30 28.98 -12.37
N HIS A 95 -9.40 29.57 -11.91
CA HIS A 95 -9.48 31.02 -11.68
C HIS A 95 -9.21 31.42 -10.23
N GLU A 96 -9.40 30.53 -9.26
CA GLU A 96 -9.26 30.85 -7.84
C GLU A 96 -8.10 30.07 -7.21
N VAL A 97 -8.15 28.73 -7.25
CA VAL A 97 -7.22 27.87 -6.50
C VAL A 97 -5.81 27.94 -7.05
N LEU A 98 -5.60 27.65 -8.34
CA LEU A 98 -4.26 27.65 -8.95
C LEU A 98 -3.61 29.04 -8.92
N PRO A 99 -4.32 30.14 -9.23
CA PRO A 99 -3.76 31.48 -9.09
C PRO A 99 -3.39 31.83 -7.65
N ALA A 100 -4.19 31.42 -6.66
CA ALA A 100 -3.88 31.64 -5.24
C ALA A 100 -2.61 30.89 -4.83
N ILE A 101 -2.49 29.60 -5.19
CA ILE A 101 -1.27 28.80 -4.93
C ILE A 101 -0.06 29.45 -5.59
N ARG A 102 -0.16 29.88 -6.87
CA ARG A 102 0.95 30.54 -7.58
C ARG A 102 1.38 31.85 -6.91
N LYS A 103 0.44 32.65 -6.40
CA LYS A 103 0.72 33.98 -5.81
C LYS A 103 1.16 33.91 -4.35
N HIS A 104 0.61 32.99 -3.57
CA HIS A 104 0.71 32.98 -2.11
C HIS A 104 1.37 31.71 -1.56
N GLY A 105 1.66 30.71 -2.40
CA GLY A 105 2.22 29.43 -1.99
C GLY A 105 1.19 28.44 -1.43
N GLY A 106 -0.09 28.82 -1.32
CA GLY A 106 -1.15 27.96 -0.83
C GLY A 106 -2.55 28.51 -1.09
N TYR A 107 -3.58 27.70 -0.80
CA TYR A 107 -4.99 28.08 -0.87
C TYR A 107 -5.67 27.72 0.45
N LEU A 108 -6.39 28.70 1.03
CA LEU A 108 -7.30 28.51 2.15
C LEU A 108 -8.71 28.77 1.64
N THR A 109 -9.67 27.94 2.02
CA THR A 109 -11.08 28.21 1.71
C THR A 109 -11.49 29.54 2.35
N PRO A 110 -12.44 30.30 1.76
CA PRO A 110 -12.85 31.60 2.29
C PRO A 110 -13.20 31.56 3.78
N LYS A 111 -13.95 30.53 4.18
CA LYS A 111 -14.30 30.29 5.59
C LYS A 111 -13.06 30.10 6.48
N LYS A 112 -12.09 29.29 6.04
CA LYS A 112 -10.89 29.03 6.85
C LYS A 112 -9.95 30.23 6.91
N LEU A 113 -9.92 31.02 5.83
CA LEU A 113 -9.21 32.29 5.79
C LEU A 113 -9.82 33.28 6.78
N GLU A 114 -11.14 33.45 6.79
CA GLU A 114 -11.84 34.29 7.77
C GLU A 114 -11.57 33.84 9.22
N GLU A 115 -11.69 32.54 9.49
CA GLU A 115 -11.35 31.97 10.80
C GLU A 115 -9.91 32.29 11.22
N ALA A 116 -8.96 32.18 10.29
CA ALA A 116 -7.55 32.48 10.54
C ALA A 116 -7.28 33.98 10.75
N LEU A 117 -8.01 34.85 10.04
CA LEU A 117 -7.91 36.31 10.22
C LEU A 117 -8.48 36.75 11.57
N LEU A 118 -9.54 36.11 12.05
CA LEU A 118 -10.15 36.37 13.35
C LEU A 118 -9.33 35.77 14.51
N ASN A 119 -8.65 34.65 14.27
CA ASN A 119 -7.82 33.98 15.27
C ASN A 119 -6.56 33.36 14.63
N PRO A 120 -5.39 34.01 14.76
CA PRO A 120 -4.12 33.49 14.22
C PRO A 120 -3.72 32.10 14.73
N ASP A 121 -4.19 31.66 15.90
CA ASP A 121 -3.91 30.33 16.45
C ASP A 121 -4.48 29.20 15.58
N VAL A 122 -5.44 29.51 14.70
CA VAL A 122 -5.94 28.56 13.70
C VAL A 122 -4.81 28.09 12.79
N LEU A 123 -3.94 28.99 12.33
CA LEU A 123 -2.81 28.64 11.47
C LEU A 123 -1.74 27.87 12.23
N ILE A 124 -1.48 28.25 13.49
CA ILE A 124 -0.53 27.55 14.35
C ILE A 124 -0.98 26.11 14.56
N ARG A 125 -2.23 25.88 14.95
CA ARG A 125 -2.78 24.54 15.15
C ARG A 125 -2.74 23.70 13.87
N LEU A 126 -3.11 24.28 12.73
CA LEU A 126 -3.05 23.59 11.45
C LEU A 126 -1.61 23.17 11.11
N ALA A 127 -0.64 24.07 11.31
CA ALA A 127 0.77 23.77 11.07
C ALA A 127 1.30 22.70 12.04
N THR A 128 0.92 22.75 13.32
CA THR A 128 1.28 21.74 14.32
C THR A 128 0.73 20.37 13.94
N GLN A 129 -0.55 20.28 13.58
CA GLN A 129 -1.16 19.02 13.16
C GLN A 129 -0.46 18.43 11.93
N LEU A 130 -0.19 19.25 10.90
CA LEU A 130 0.53 18.80 9.70
C LEU A 130 1.95 18.31 10.02
N LYS A 131 2.63 18.96 10.98
CA LYS A 131 3.94 18.53 11.45
C LYS A 131 3.87 17.17 12.14
N GLU A 132 2.92 16.99 13.06
CA GLU A 132 2.71 15.72 13.78
C GLU A 132 2.35 14.58 12.83
N GLU A 133 1.46 14.82 11.87
CA GLU A 133 1.11 13.84 10.83
C GLU A 133 2.33 13.43 10.01
N ARG A 134 3.19 14.37 9.63
CA ARG A 134 4.43 14.08 8.90
C ARG A 134 5.41 13.27 9.74
N GLU A 135 5.61 13.64 11.00
CA GLU A 135 6.48 12.90 11.91
C GLU A 135 5.96 11.47 12.12
N ALA A 136 4.65 11.29 12.31
CA ALA A 136 4.02 9.99 12.43
C ALA A 136 4.20 9.14 11.16
N ARG A 137 4.07 9.73 9.95
CA ARG A 137 4.33 9.04 8.68
C ARG A 137 5.78 8.56 8.57
N VAL A 138 6.75 9.43 8.86
CA VAL A 138 8.18 9.06 8.82
C VAL A 138 8.49 7.94 9.81
N GLN A 139 7.93 7.99 11.03
CA GLN A 139 8.10 6.93 12.01
C GLN A 139 7.45 5.61 11.58
N ALA A 140 6.26 5.67 10.95
CA ALA A 140 5.60 4.49 10.41
C ALA A 140 6.41 3.87 9.26
N GLU A 141 6.90 4.68 8.32
CA GLU A 141 7.77 4.24 7.23
C GLU A 141 9.07 3.61 7.75
N ALA A 142 9.74 4.24 8.71
CA ALA A 142 10.93 3.70 9.35
C ALA A 142 10.64 2.37 10.04
N ARG A 143 9.52 2.26 10.77
CA ARG A 143 9.10 1.02 11.41
C ARG A 143 8.80 -0.08 10.40
N VAL A 144 8.12 0.24 9.29
CA VAL A 144 7.87 -0.70 8.20
C VAL A 144 9.17 -1.15 7.54
N ALA A 145 10.11 -0.25 7.32
CA ALA A 145 11.43 -0.57 6.77
C ALA A 145 12.21 -1.51 7.70
N ILE A 146 12.23 -1.26 9.01
CA ILE A 146 12.86 -2.16 9.99
C ILE A 146 12.16 -3.52 9.97
N LEU A 147 10.83 -3.56 10.05
CA LEU A 147 10.06 -4.81 10.07
C LEU A 147 10.20 -5.61 8.77
N SER A 148 10.29 -4.95 7.62
CA SER A 148 10.51 -5.61 6.33
C SER A 148 11.89 -6.26 6.26
N HIS A 149 12.91 -5.64 6.83
CA HIS A 149 14.24 -6.20 6.95
C HIS A 149 14.29 -7.37 7.94
N VAL A 150 13.62 -7.26 9.10
CA VAL A 150 13.52 -8.34 10.11
C VAL A 150 12.77 -9.56 9.56
N ARG A 151 11.72 -9.35 8.75
CA ARG A 151 10.94 -10.43 8.11
C ARG A 151 11.60 -10.99 6.85
N LYS A 152 12.75 -10.45 6.43
CA LYS A 152 13.47 -10.99 5.29
C LYS A 152 13.91 -12.40 5.62
N THR A 153 13.68 -13.30 4.67
CA THR A 153 14.11 -14.69 4.75
C THR A 153 15.17 -14.95 3.70
N TYR A 154 16.16 -15.74 4.06
CA TYR A 154 17.37 -16.00 3.29
C TYR A 154 17.41 -17.46 2.85
N THR A 155 17.88 -17.68 1.63
CA THR A 155 18.23 -19.02 1.16
C THR A 155 19.54 -19.46 1.79
N THR A 156 19.72 -20.78 1.92
CA THR A 156 21.02 -21.36 2.28
C THR A 156 22.11 -20.95 1.27
N THR A 157 21.75 -20.70 0.01
CA THR A 157 22.69 -20.25 -1.03
C THR A 157 23.21 -18.84 -0.77
N GLU A 158 22.35 -17.90 -0.37
CA GLU A 158 22.75 -16.53 -0.03
C GLU A 158 23.71 -16.53 1.16
N ILE A 159 23.36 -17.24 2.25
CA ILE A 159 24.22 -17.34 3.45
C ILE A 159 25.55 -18.03 3.13
N ALA A 160 25.54 -19.10 2.32
CA ALA A 160 26.76 -19.78 1.91
C ALA A 160 27.71 -18.85 1.14
N LYS A 161 27.19 -17.99 0.26
CA LYS A 161 28.01 -17.01 -0.46
C LYS A 161 28.57 -15.94 0.46
N GLU A 162 27.79 -15.46 1.42
CA GLU A 162 28.25 -14.49 2.43
C GLU A 162 29.38 -15.05 3.31
N LEU A 163 29.31 -16.34 3.65
CA LEU A 163 30.37 -17.08 4.37
C LEU A 163 31.57 -17.46 3.48
N GLY A 164 31.61 -17.02 2.21
CA GLY A 164 32.69 -17.36 1.27
C GLY A 164 32.71 -18.84 0.81
N MET A 165 31.62 -19.58 1.02
CA MET A 165 31.51 -20.99 0.61
C MET A 165 31.13 -21.13 -0.87
N ARG A 166 31.57 -22.23 -1.48
CA ARG A 166 31.38 -22.50 -2.92
C ARG A 166 29.94 -22.81 -3.31
N SER A 167 29.11 -23.32 -2.40
CA SER A 167 27.71 -23.66 -2.69
C SER A 167 26.89 -23.87 -1.42
N ALA A 168 25.55 -23.81 -1.57
CA ALA A 168 24.62 -24.21 -0.51
C ALA A 168 24.79 -25.67 -0.07
N VAL A 169 25.32 -26.55 -0.95
CA VAL A 169 25.58 -27.96 -0.61
C VAL A 169 26.71 -28.06 0.42
N ALA A 170 27.75 -27.24 0.28
CA ALA A 170 28.85 -27.19 1.23
C ALA A 170 28.37 -26.73 2.62
N LEU A 171 27.59 -25.64 2.67
CA LEU A 171 26.99 -25.17 3.92
C LEU A 171 26.06 -26.23 4.53
N ASN A 172 25.20 -26.85 3.72
CA ASN A 172 24.29 -27.87 4.23
C ASN A 172 25.03 -29.09 4.81
N ARG A 173 26.13 -29.50 4.18
CA ARG A 173 26.97 -30.60 4.67
C ARG A 173 27.60 -30.24 6.02
N LEU A 174 28.16 -29.04 6.13
CA LEU A 174 28.76 -28.56 7.37
C LEU A 174 27.75 -28.51 8.52
N LEU A 175 26.53 -28.03 8.26
CA LEU A 175 25.46 -27.99 9.25
C LEU A 175 24.98 -29.40 9.66
N CYS A 176 25.02 -30.38 8.75
CA CYS A 176 24.77 -31.78 9.11
C CYS A 176 25.90 -32.37 9.97
N GLU A 177 27.17 -32.10 9.63
CA GLU A 177 28.33 -32.54 10.40
C GLU A 177 28.33 -31.98 11.84
N ARG A 178 27.84 -30.75 12.00
CA ARG A 178 27.69 -30.07 13.29
C ARG A 178 26.42 -30.48 14.07
N HIS A 179 25.64 -31.43 13.55
CA HIS A 179 24.38 -31.88 14.18
C HIS A 179 23.36 -30.73 14.38
N ILE A 180 23.32 -29.77 13.46
CA ILE A 180 22.39 -28.63 13.48
C ILE A 180 21.15 -28.92 12.64
N GLN A 181 21.33 -29.61 11.51
CA GLN A 181 20.25 -30.02 10.63
C GLN A 181 20.47 -31.44 10.10
N PHE A 182 19.42 -32.04 9.58
CA PHE A 182 19.46 -33.32 8.89
C PHE A 182 18.56 -33.29 7.65
N LYS A 183 18.77 -34.24 6.73
CA LYS A 183 17.99 -34.31 5.49
C LYS A 183 16.85 -35.32 5.64
N GLN A 184 15.61 -34.89 5.42
CA GLN A 184 14.41 -35.73 5.44
C GLN A 184 13.57 -35.46 4.19
N ASN A 185 13.22 -36.51 3.44
CA ASN A 185 12.40 -36.43 2.21
C ASN A 185 12.86 -35.32 1.24
N GLY A 186 14.16 -35.22 1.01
CA GLY A 186 14.75 -34.22 0.10
C GLY A 186 14.89 -32.81 0.67
N THR A 187 14.41 -32.53 1.89
CA THR A 187 14.44 -31.22 2.54
C THR A 187 15.34 -31.24 3.78
N TYR A 188 16.08 -30.16 4.05
CA TYR A 188 16.82 -30.02 5.31
C TYR A 188 15.91 -29.50 6.43
N VAL A 189 15.98 -30.14 7.59
CA VAL A 189 15.18 -29.85 8.79
C VAL A 189 16.16 -29.67 9.96
N LEU A 190 15.89 -28.70 10.85
CA LEU A 190 16.69 -28.52 12.05
C LEU A 190 16.42 -29.63 13.06
N TYR A 191 17.43 -29.98 13.86
CA TYR A 191 17.21 -30.79 15.05
C TYR A 191 16.33 -30.04 16.06
N ALA A 192 15.61 -30.79 16.91
CA ALA A 192 14.66 -30.25 17.88
C ALA A 192 15.26 -29.14 18.76
N GLU A 193 16.53 -29.32 19.17
CA GLU A 193 17.31 -28.35 19.95
C GLU A 193 17.36 -26.95 19.30
N TYR A 194 17.39 -26.87 17.97
CA TYR A 194 17.50 -25.61 17.22
C TYR A 194 16.16 -25.16 16.60
N ALA A 195 15.16 -26.05 16.55
CA ALA A 195 13.91 -25.80 15.84
C ALA A 195 13.03 -24.72 16.49
N GLU A 196 13.06 -24.61 17.82
CA GLU A 196 12.23 -23.65 18.58
C GLU A 196 12.83 -22.24 18.67
N HIS A 197 14.07 -22.05 18.23
CA HIS A 197 14.79 -20.77 18.32
C HIS A 197 14.40 -19.76 17.22
N GLY A 198 13.47 -20.11 16.33
CA GLY A 198 13.01 -19.21 15.27
C GLY A 198 14.02 -18.93 14.15
N TYR A 199 15.05 -19.77 14.01
CA TYR A 199 16.09 -19.62 12.99
C TYR A 199 15.61 -19.87 11.55
N VAL A 200 14.49 -20.58 11.38
CA VAL A 200 13.93 -20.93 10.07
C VAL A 200 12.46 -20.56 9.99
N HIS A 201 12.03 -20.16 8.80
CA HIS A 201 10.66 -19.86 8.44
C HIS A 201 10.25 -20.69 7.23
N ILE A 202 9.02 -21.23 7.25
CA ILE A 202 8.48 -22.01 6.13
C ILE A 202 7.70 -21.05 5.23
N LYS A 203 8.17 -20.88 3.98
CA LYS A 203 7.49 -20.10 2.95
C LYS A 203 6.68 -21.04 2.06
N GLN A 204 5.39 -20.80 1.96
CA GLN A 204 4.49 -21.52 1.06
C GLN A 204 4.50 -20.85 -0.33
N GLU A 205 4.55 -21.66 -1.38
CA GLU A 205 4.41 -21.23 -2.77
C GLU A 205 3.34 -22.07 -3.45
N ILE A 206 2.41 -21.42 -4.14
CA ILE A 206 1.34 -22.06 -4.91
C ILE A 206 1.75 -22.00 -6.37
N LEU A 207 1.97 -23.16 -6.99
CA LEU A 207 2.33 -23.27 -8.40
C LEU A 207 1.08 -23.09 -9.28
N GLU A 208 1.28 -22.79 -10.57
CA GLU A 208 0.21 -22.59 -11.58
C GLU A 208 -0.75 -23.80 -11.72
N ASN A 209 -0.39 -24.96 -11.19
CA ASN A 209 -1.19 -26.19 -11.19
C ASN A 209 -1.85 -26.47 -9.83
N ASP A 210 -2.05 -25.45 -8.99
CA ASP A 210 -2.58 -25.52 -7.63
C ASP A 210 -1.79 -26.42 -6.65
N LYS A 211 -0.57 -26.82 -7.00
CA LYS A 211 0.29 -27.56 -6.07
C LYS A 211 0.96 -26.61 -5.08
N ILE A 212 0.85 -26.95 -3.81
CA ILE A 212 1.48 -26.22 -2.70
C ILE A 212 2.86 -26.81 -2.43
N VAL A 213 3.91 -25.99 -2.53
CA VAL A 213 5.29 -26.33 -2.17
C VAL A 213 5.73 -25.53 -0.96
N TYR A 214 6.42 -26.20 -0.02
CA TYR A 214 6.95 -25.57 1.18
C TYR A 214 8.46 -25.42 1.08
N HIS A 215 8.94 -24.18 1.07
CA HIS A 215 10.36 -23.86 1.11
C HIS A 215 10.77 -23.45 2.52
N ARG A 216 11.72 -24.16 3.12
CA ARG A 216 12.35 -23.72 4.38
C ARG A 216 13.42 -22.67 4.06
N ARG A 217 13.30 -21.49 4.66
CA ARG A 217 14.23 -20.36 4.53
C ARG A 217 14.77 -20.01 5.91
N TRP A 218 15.95 -19.42 5.97
CA TRP A 218 16.53 -18.89 7.21
C TRP A 218 15.92 -17.52 7.52
N THR A 219 15.60 -17.24 8.77
CA THR A 219 15.21 -15.90 9.20
C THR A 219 16.45 -14.99 9.29
N GLN A 220 16.26 -13.68 9.43
CA GLN A 220 17.37 -12.78 9.76
C GLN A 220 18.14 -13.25 11.00
N LEU A 221 17.41 -13.70 12.04
CA LEU A 221 18.00 -14.26 13.27
C LEU A 221 18.83 -15.52 12.99
N GLY A 222 18.32 -16.45 12.17
CA GLY A 222 19.04 -17.66 11.79
C GLY A 222 20.28 -17.37 10.93
N ARG A 223 20.22 -16.36 10.07
CA ARG A 223 21.38 -15.88 9.30
C ARG A 223 22.45 -15.32 10.21
N GLU A 224 22.11 -14.40 11.11
CA GLU A 224 23.07 -13.80 12.05
C GLU A 224 23.72 -14.86 12.93
N TRP A 225 22.94 -15.82 13.45
CA TRP A 225 23.45 -16.95 14.21
C TRP A 225 24.44 -17.82 13.42
N LEU A 226 24.14 -18.13 12.16
CA LEU A 226 25.07 -18.88 11.30
C LEU A 226 26.34 -18.10 10.98
N LEU A 227 26.24 -16.79 10.75
CA LEU A 227 27.38 -15.93 10.48
C LEU A 227 28.30 -15.81 11.71
N ASP A 228 27.73 -15.67 12.90
CA ASP A 228 28.49 -15.60 14.17
C ASP A 228 29.15 -16.94 14.53
N MET A 229 28.47 -18.06 14.24
CA MET A 229 29.01 -19.40 14.52
C MET A 229 30.11 -19.83 13.53
N LEU A 230 30.00 -19.44 12.25
CA LEU A 230 30.80 -19.98 11.15
C LEU A 230 31.75 -18.98 10.48
N GLY A 231 31.58 -17.67 10.73
CA GLY A 231 32.45 -16.60 10.25
C GLY A 231 33.66 -16.37 11.14
#